data_AF-A0AAT9HQB7-F1
#
_entry.id   AF-A0AAT9HQB7-F1
#
_cell.length_a   1.000
_cell.length_b   1.000
_cell.length_c   1.000
_cell.angle_alpha   90.00
_cell.angle_beta   90.00
_cell.angle_gamma   90.00
#
_symmetry.space_group_name_H-M   'P 1'
#
loop_
_entity.id
_entity.type
_entity.pdbx_description
1 polymer ?
#
loop_
_entity_poly.entity_id
_entity_poly.type
_entity_poly.pdbx_seq_one_letter_code
_entity_poly.pdbx_strand_id
1 'polypeptide(L)'
;MAAYMSENGFFTHYLDDSFRWGTDRQAWLTQRLRRRLPVTLQTGSPRDADMVLALKWKALWECDPHVLPLAIKPGVGQVQEAICTLLLNEIAQNALGMQAVFLHDALVTLGLEREVLAITLRPCLQSAITDLKYGDQPAAVWQRLTRSLAVHIPAIATTQLTRKPLGALNRLQLRLANDRVIPGLTAHQSKGREWNTVAVRLSPADAAALAHGLDPARSDHRALYVALTRARLNTIALT
;
A
#
# COMPACT_ATOMS: atom_id res chain seq x y z
N MET A 1 39.30 -13.45 9.76
CA MET A 1 38.13 -13.09 8.93
C MET A 1 38.55 -12.39 7.63
N ALA A 2 39.38 -11.33 7.68
CA ALA A 2 39.88 -10.66 6.46
C ALA A 2 40.70 -11.59 5.52
N ALA A 3 41.58 -12.45 6.07
CA ALA A 3 42.39 -13.39 5.28
C ALA A 3 41.56 -14.44 4.52
N TYR A 4 40.45 -14.90 5.13
CA TYR A 4 39.54 -15.87 4.51
C TYR A 4 38.78 -15.29 3.31
N MET A 5 38.52 -13.97 3.32
CA MET A 5 37.78 -13.30 2.24
C MET A 5 38.66 -13.15 0.99
N SER A 6 39.94 -12.83 1.14
CA SER A 6 40.88 -12.67 0.01
C SER A 6 41.26 -14.00 -0.65
N GLU A 7 41.44 -15.06 0.12
CA GLU A 7 41.84 -16.39 -0.41
C GLU A 7 40.76 -17.04 -1.27
N ASN A 8 39.49 -16.68 -1.05
CA ASN A 8 38.35 -17.24 -1.79
C ASN A 8 37.82 -16.29 -2.90
N GLY A 9 38.56 -15.24 -3.24
CA GLY A 9 38.16 -14.29 -4.29
C GLY A 9 36.93 -13.44 -3.96
N PHE A 10 36.58 -13.29 -2.68
CA PHE A 10 35.51 -12.39 -2.26
C PHE A 10 36.04 -10.97 -2.09
N PHE A 11 35.55 -10.05 -2.93
CA PHE A 11 35.89 -8.63 -2.86
C PHE A 11 34.86 -7.86 -2.04
N THR A 12 35.33 -6.96 -1.17
CA THR A 12 34.47 -6.02 -0.47
C THR A 12 34.24 -4.81 -1.38
N HIS A 13 33.04 -4.70 -1.95
CA HIS A 13 32.65 -3.48 -2.65
C HIS A 13 32.08 -2.46 -1.64
N TYR A 14 32.60 -1.24 -1.66
CA TYR A 14 31.92 -0.13 -1.02
C TYR A 14 30.56 0.05 -1.69
N LEU A 15 29.49 0.11 -0.89
CA LEU A 15 28.11 0.11 -1.38
C LEU A 15 27.76 1.35 -2.23
N ASP A 16 28.66 2.33 -2.25
CA ASP A 16 28.55 3.64 -2.89
C ASP A 16 28.27 3.55 -4.40
N ASP A 17 28.85 2.58 -5.10
CA ASP A 17 28.65 2.34 -6.54
C ASP A 17 27.70 1.17 -6.77
N SER A 18 26.40 1.45 -6.68
CA SER A 18 25.36 0.45 -6.88
C SER A 18 24.76 0.56 -8.29
N PHE A 19 24.95 -0.48 -9.10
CA PHE A 19 24.30 -0.67 -10.42
C PHE A 19 22.76 -0.75 -10.36
N ARG A 20 22.22 -0.76 -9.14
CA ARG A 20 20.78 -0.79 -8.85
C ARG A 20 20.06 0.46 -9.34
N TRP A 21 20.75 1.60 -9.35
CA TRP A 21 20.15 2.90 -9.65
C TRP A 21 20.36 3.23 -11.12
N GLY A 22 19.26 3.36 -11.86
CA GLY A 22 19.29 3.63 -13.31
C GLY A 22 19.45 5.10 -13.66
N THR A 23 19.59 6.01 -12.68
CA THR A 23 19.85 7.43 -12.89
C THR A 23 20.83 7.97 -11.86
N ASP A 24 21.63 8.97 -12.27
CA ASP A 24 22.54 9.68 -11.36
C ASP A 24 21.80 10.35 -10.21
N ARG A 25 20.57 10.82 -10.47
CA ARG A 25 19.72 11.44 -9.45
C ARG A 25 19.37 10.46 -8.33
N GLN A 26 18.94 9.24 -8.67
CA GLN A 26 18.58 8.23 -7.68
C GLN A 26 19.80 7.67 -6.95
N ALA A 27 20.93 7.55 -7.66
CA ALA A 27 22.22 7.19 -7.07
C ALA A 27 22.68 8.25 -6.04
N TRP A 28 22.65 9.52 -6.42
CA TRP A 28 22.97 10.67 -5.56
C TRP A 28 22.09 10.71 -4.31
N LEU A 29 20.77 10.53 -4.48
CA LEU A 29 19.83 10.47 -3.35
C LEU A 29 20.25 9.38 -2.36
N THR A 30 20.46 8.17 -2.87
CA THR A 30 20.82 7.02 -2.02
C THR A 30 22.17 7.24 -1.30
N GLN A 31 23.17 7.76 -2.00
CA GLN A 31 24.49 8.03 -1.42
C GLN A 31 24.39 9.03 -0.26
N ARG A 32 23.61 10.11 -0.43
CA ARG A 32 23.36 11.08 0.65
C ARG A 32 22.63 10.47 1.82
N LEU A 33 21.58 9.69 1.57
CA LEU A 33 20.84 9.00 2.62
C LEU A 33 21.76 8.06 3.44
N ARG A 34 22.65 7.31 2.80
CA ARG A 34 23.62 6.43 3.48
C ARG A 34 24.66 7.20 4.30
N ARG A 35 25.10 8.36 3.79
CA ARG A 35 26.01 9.27 4.49
C ARG A 35 25.30 10.15 5.53
N ARG A 36 24.00 9.93 5.76
CA ARG A 36 23.15 10.69 6.70
C ARG A 36 23.14 12.19 6.40
N LEU A 37 23.36 12.55 5.14
CA LEU A 37 23.38 13.93 4.71
C LEU A 37 21.95 14.46 4.52
N PRO A 38 21.73 15.77 4.74
CA PRO A 38 20.49 16.46 4.39
C PRO A 38 20.05 16.19 2.94
N VAL A 39 18.74 15.96 2.76
CA VAL A 39 18.09 15.77 1.47
C VAL A 39 16.76 16.51 1.45
N THR A 40 16.49 17.20 0.34
CA THR A 40 15.15 17.69 -0.01
C THR A 40 14.73 17.00 -1.31
N LEU A 41 13.54 16.42 -1.30
CA LEU A 41 12.98 15.76 -2.49
C LEU A 41 12.19 16.76 -3.32
N GLN A 42 12.17 16.54 -4.64
CA GLN A 42 11.25 17.26 -5.51
C GLN A 42 9.83 16.77 -5.24
N THR A 43 8.91 17.72 -5.08
CA THR A 43 7.47 17.44 -5.01
C THR A 43 6.93 17.08 -6.38
N GLY A 44 6.02 16.11 -6.45
CA GLY A 44 5.37 15.73 -7.70
C GLY A 44 3.95 15.22 -7.51
N SER A 45 3.36 14.69 -8.58
CA SER A 45 2.02 14.11 -8.54
C SER A 45 2.09 12.60 -8.28
N PRO A 46 1.12 12.00 -7.56
CA PRO A 46 1.01 10.55 -7.48
C PRO A 46 0.92 9.90 -8.86
N ARG A 47 0.33 10.59 -9.84
CA ARG A 47 0.13 10.10 -11.22
C ARG A 47 1.44 9.89 -12.00
N ASP A 48 2.53 10.51 -11.54
CA ASP A 48 3.86 10.38 -12.15
C ASP A 48 4.63 9.17 -11.62
N ALA A 49 4.05 8.42 -10.65
CA ALA A 49 4.70 7.31 -10.00
C ALA A 49 4.04 5.97 -10.32
N ASP A 50 4.85 4.91 -10.26
CA ASP A 50 4.37 3.52 -10.38
C ASP A 50 3.82 3.01 -9.05
N MET A 51 4.28 3.59 -7.94
CA MET A 51 3.95 3.19 -6.57
C MET A 51 4.03 4.38 -5.62
N VAL A 52 3.07 4.46 -4.70
CA VAL A 52 3.10 5.42 -3.59
C VAL A 52 3.43 4.71 -2.29
N LEU A 53 4.44 5.21 -1.57
CA LEU A 53 4.84 4.69 -0.27
C LEU A 53 4.56 5.68 0.85
N ALA A 54 4.21 5.16 2.03
CA ALA A 54 4.17 5.95 3.25
C ALA A 54 4.63 5.11 4.46
N LEU A 55 4.91 5.75 5.58
CA LEU A 55 5.25 5.00 6.80
C LEU A 55 4.02 4.30 7.41
N LYS A 56 2.82 4.85 7.20
CA LYS A 56 1.57 4.36 7.80
C LYS A 56 0.46 4.28 6.76
N TRP A 57 -0.42 3.29 6.88
CA TRP A 57 -1.61 3.15 6.03
C TRP A 57 -2.52 4.38 6.06
N LYS A 58 -2.70 4.97 7.25
CA LYS A 58 -3.52 6.18 7.43
C LYS A 58 -3.09 7.31 6.48
N ALA A 59 -1.78 7.54 6.34
CA ALA A 59 -1.24 8.57 5.46
C ALA A 59 -1.54 8.29 3.97
N LEU A 60 -1.63 7.03 3.55
CA LEU A 60 -2.02 6.67 2.17
C LEU A 60 -3.52 6.86 1.94
N TRP A 61 -4.36 6.53 2.93
CA TRP A 61 -5.80 6.71 2.83
C TRP A 61 -6.22 8.19 2.83
N GLU A 62 -5.47 9.04 3.53
CA GLU A 62 -5.63 10.50 3.61
C GLU A 62 -4.89 11.26 2.50
N CYS A 63 -4.17 10.54 1.63
CA CYS A 63 -3.54 11.12 0.44
C CYS A 63 -4.57 11.33 -0.68
N ASP A 64 -4.07 11.69 -1.85
CA ASP A 64 -4.82 11.89 -3.08
C ASP A 64 -5.73 10.68 -3.42
N PRO A 65 -6.99 10.92 -3.87
CA PRO A 65 -7.90 9.86 -4.32
C PRO A 65 -7.39 8.97 -5.45
N HIS A 66 -6.37 9.38 -6.20
CA HIS A 66 -5.70 8.52 -7.19
C HIS A 66 -4.84 7.44 -6.54
N VAL A 67 -4.50 7.55 -5.26
CA VAL A 67 -3.72 6.51 -4.56
C VAL A 67 -4.68 5.46 -4.00
N LEU A 68 -4.54 4.20 -4.41
CA LEU A 68 -5.27 3.05 -3.86
C LEU A 68 -4.37 2.26 -2.90
N PRO A 69 -4.51 2.43 -1.56
CA PRO A 69 -3.74 1.66 -0.61
C PRO A 69 -4.15 0.19 -0.64
N LEU A 70 -3.19 -0.73 -0.68
CA LEU A 70 -3.47 -2.18 -0.79
C LEU A 70 -3.83 -2.85 0.54
N ALA A 71 -4.13 -2.09 1.59
CA ALA A 71 -4.72 -2.59 2.82
C ALA A 71 -5.73 -1.59 3.38
N ILE A 72 -6.82 -2.10 3.93
CA ILE A 72 -7.89 -1.30 4.52
C ILE A 72 -8.17 -1.75 5.95
N LYS A 73 -8.34 -0.78 6.86
CA LYS A 73 -8.72 -1.05 8.24
C LYS A 73 -9.90 -0.17 8.63
N PRO A 74 -11.14 -0.72 8.68
CA PRO A 74 -12.33 0.08 8.90
C PRO A 74 -12.55 0.47 10.37
N GLY A 75 -11.90 -0.21 11.33
CA GLY A 75 -12.00 0.11 12.76
C GLY A 75 -13.32 -0.29 13.44
N VAL A 76 -14.11 -1.18 12.84
CA VAL A 76 -15.45 -1.56 13.34
C VAL A 76 -15.62 -3.04 13.69
N GLY A 77 -14.70 -3.93 13.31
CA GLY A 77 -14.71 -5.35 13.63
C GLY A 77 -13.94 -6.21 12.62
N GLN A 78 -13.55 -7.43 13.00
CA GLN A 78 -12.72 -8.32 12.17
C GLN A 78 -13.47 -8.83 10.92
N VAL A 79 -14.73 -9.25 11.06
CA VAL A 79 -15.55 -9.69 9.93
C VAL A 79 -15.76 -8.54 8.93
N GLN A 80 -16.04 -7.34 9.43
CA GLN A 80 -16.17 -6.15 8.58
C GLN A 80 -14.86 -5.79 7.88
N GLU A 81 -13.72 -5.89 8.57
CA GLU A 81 -12.39 -5.70 8.00
C GLU A 81 -12.08 -6.72 6.90
N ALA A 82 -12.44 -7.98 7.12
CA ALA A 82 -12.30 -9.04 6.11
C ALA A 82 -13.15 -8.76 4.86
N ILE A 83 -14.43 -8.41 5.02
CA ILE A 83 -15.30 -8.06 3.88
C ILE A 83 -14.77 -6.83 3.13
N CYS A 84 -14.34 -5.77 3.84
CA CYS A 84 -13.72 -4.61 3.21
C CYS A 84 -12.43 -4.99 2.47
N THR A 85 -11.67 -5.96 2.97
CA THR A 85 -10.45 -6.46 2.33
C THR A 85 -10.79 -7.26 1.06
N LEU A 86 -11.87 -8.04 1.04
CA LEU A 86 -12.36 -8.70 -0.19
C LEU A 86 -12.76 -7.68 -1.26
N LEU A 87 -13.51 -6.63 -0.88
CA LEU A 87 -13.84 -5.54 -1.79
C LEU A 87 -12.58 -4.84 -2.33
N LEU A 88 -11.66 -4.48 -1.44
CA LEU A 88 -10.39 -3.87 -1.85
C LEU A 88 -9.60 -4.79 -2.78
N ASN A 89 -9.58 -6.09 -2.52
CA ASN A 89 -8.90 -7.06 -3.36
C ASN A 89 -9.47 -7.09 -4.78
N GLU A 90 -10.80 -7.14 -4.93
CA GLU A 90 -11.40 -7.11 -6.27
C GLU A 90 -11.15 -5.77 -6.98
N ILE A 91 -11.18 -4.65 -6.27
CA ILE A 91 -10.83 -3.34 -6.85
C ILE A 91 -9.37 -3.33 -7.31
N ALA A 92 -8.43 -3.76 -6.46
CA ALA A 92 -7.00 -3.77 -6.75
C ALA A 92 -6.66 -4.76 -7.88
N GLN A 93 -7.29 -5.93 -7.91
CA GLN A 93 -7.07 -6.93 -8.94
C GLN A 93 -7.53 -6.42 -10.30
N ASN A 94 -8.69 -5.77 -10.36
CA ASN A 94 -9.24 -5.25 -11.62
C ASN A 94 -8.51 -4.00 -12.11
N ALA A 95 -8.14 -3.08 -11.21
CA ALA A 95 -7.52 -1.81 -11.59
C ALA A 95 -5.99 -1.90 -11.76
N LEU A 96 -5.33 -2.79 -11.02
CA LEU A 96 -3.86 -2.80 -10.88
C LEU A 96 -3.23 -4.18 -11.12
N GLY A 97 -4.03 -5.25 -11.24
CA GLY A 97 -3.51 -6.62 -11.27
C GLY A 97 -2.84 -7.04 -9.96
N MET A 98 -3.15 -6.39 -8.84
CA MET A 98 -2.52 -6.62 -7.53
C MET A 98 -3.52 -7.13 -6.51
N GLN A 99 -3.05 -7.97 -5.58
CA GLN A 99 -3.86 -8.44 -4.45
C GLN A 99 -3.78 -7.48 -3.26
N ALA A 100 -4.85 -7.45 -2.46
CA ALA A 100 -4.81 -6.80 -1.16
C ALA A 100 -3.82 -7.52 -0.22
N VAL A 101 -3.07 -6.76 0.57
CA VAL A 101 -2.00 -7.25 1.45
C VAL A 101 -2.49 -8.30 2.44
N PHE A 102 -3.69 -8.10 3.00
CA PHE A 102 -4.28 -8.97 4.02
C PHE A 102 -5.37 -9.89 3.47
N LEU A 103 -5.34 -10.20 2.16
CA LEU A 103 -6.32 -11.09 1.54
C LEU A 103 -6.37 -12.45 2.24
N HIS A 104 -5.21 -13.04 2.56
CA HIS A 104 -5.16 -14.34 3.21
C HIS A 104 -5.85 -14.32 4.59
N ASP A 105 -5.52 -13.33 5.42
CA ASP A 105 -6.12 -13.17 6.75
C ASP A 105 -7.64 -12.95 6.66
N ALA A 106 -8.09 -12.20 5.65
CA ALA A 106 -9.52 -12.00 5.40
C ALA A 106 -10.24 -13.30 5.00
N LEU A 107 -9.62 -14.13 4.15
CA LEU A 107 -10.16 -15.44 3.78
C LEU A 107 -10.27 -16.37 4.98
N VAL A 108 -9.22 -16.44 5.81
CA VAL A 108 -9.21 -17.22 7.06
C VAL A 108 -10.30 -16.74 8.01
N THR A 109 -10.42 -15.42 8.20
CA THR A 109 -11.44 -14.81 9.07
C THR A 109 -12.87 -15.17 8.63
N LEU A 110 -13.10 -15.31 7.33
CA LEU A 110 -14.40 -15.63 6.75
C LEU A 110 -14.62 -17.14 6.54
N GLY A 111 -13.63 -17.98 6.85
CA GLY A 111 -13.69 -19.43 6.61
C GLY A 111 -13.81 -19.77 5.13
N LEU A 112 -13.10 -19.05 4.26
CA LEU A 112 -13.18 -19.17 2.81
C LEU A 112 -11.90 -19.74 2.20
N GLU A 113 -12.08 -20.58 1.19
CA GLU A 113 -11.04 -20.93 0.24
C GLU A 113 -10.94 -19.90 -0.90
N ARG A 114 -9.77 -19.84 -1.56
CA ARG A 114 -9.51 -18.83 -2.61
C ARG A 114 -10.38 -19.07 -3.84
N GLU A 115 -10.71 -20.31 -4.13
CA GLU A 115 -11.52 -20.77 -5.24
C GLU A 115 -12.97 -20.29 -5.08
N VAL A 116 -13.50 -20.34 -3.86
CA VAL A 116 -14.84 -19.83 -3.51
C VAL A 116 -14.93 -18.32 -3.74
N LEU A 117 -13.88 -17.56 -3.40
CA LEU A 117 -13.81 -16.14 -3.69
C LEU A 117 -13.92 -15.88 -5.21
N ALA A 118 -13.14 -16.61 -6.02
CA ALA A 118 -13.05 -16.38 -7.46
C ALA A 118 -14.32 -16.76 -8.22
N ILE A 119 -15.00 -17.85 -7.82
CA ILE A 119 -16.14 -18.43 -8.55
C ILE A 119 -17.47 -17.94 -7.97
N THR A 120 -17.62 -17.97 -6.65
CA THR A 120 -18.91 -17.79 -5.98
C THR A 120 -19.14 -16.34 -5.54
N LEU A 121 -18.12 -15.72 -4.92
CA LEU A 121 -18.30 -14.40 -4.30
C LEU A 121 -18.02 -13.24 -5.24
N ARG A 122 -17.20 -13.44 -6.27
CA ARG A 122 -16.85 -12.38 -7.23
C ARG A 122 -18.07 -11.63 -7.80
N PRO A 123 -19.16 -12.28 -8.25
CA PRO A 123 -20.34 -11.56 -8.75
C PRO A 123 -20.95 -10.59 -7.73
N CYS A 124 -21.05 -11.00 -6.45
CA CYS A 124 -21.62 -10.14 -5.42
C CYS A 124 -20.70 -8.99 -5.02
N LEU A 125 -19.38 -9.22 -5.01
CA LEU A 125 -18.38 -8.17 -4.80
C LEU A 125 -18.38 -7.16 -5.95
N GLN A 126 -18.44 -7.64 -7.20
CA GLN A 126 -18.50 -6.78 -8.39
C GLN A 126 -19.77 -5.92 -8.40
N SER A 127 -20.93 -6.49 -8.04
CA SER A 127 -22.16 -5.70 -7.90
C SER A 127 -22.00 -4.59 -6.85
N ALA A 128 -21.44 -4.88 -5.68
CA ALA A 128 -21.21 -3.86 -4.66
C ALA A 128 -20.21 -2.78 -5.10
N ILE A 129 -19.16 -3.15 -5.84
CA ILE A 129 -18.19 -2.19 -6.41
C ILE A 129 -18.86 -1.30 -7.45
N THR A 130 -19.70 -1.87 -8.31
CA THR A 130 -20.48 -1.15 -9.31
C THR A 130 -21.41 -0.14 -8.65
N ASP A 131 -22.16 -0.55 -7.63
CA ASP A 131 -23.05 0.34 -6.88
C ASP A 131 -22.25 1.51 -6.26
N LEU A 132 -21.11 1.21 -5.60
CA LEU A 132 -20.24 2.27 -5.05
C LEU A 132 -19.75 3.21 -6.15
N LYS A 133 -19.32 2.67 -7.29
CA LYS A 133 -18.80 3.47 -8.42
C LYS A 133 -19.86 4.43 -8.97
N TYR A 134 -21.11 4.00 -9.05
CA TYR A 134 -22.23 4.83 -9.53
C TYR A 134 -22.81 5.78 -8.48
N GLY A 135 -22.22 5.85 -7.28
CA GLY A 135 -22.57 6.85 -6.27
C GLY A 135 -23.67 6.41 -5.30
N ASP A 136 -24.00 5.10 -5.25
CA ASP A 136 -24.95 4.61 -4.26
C ASP A 136 -24.47 4.89 -2.83
N GLN A 137 -25.44 5.11 -1.94
CA GLN A 137 -25.20 5.34 -0.52
C GLN A 137 -24.47 4.13 0.11
N PRO A 138 -23.26 4.31 0.67
CA PRO A 138 -22.46 3.19 1.19
C PRO A 138 -23.14 2.33 2.24
N ALA A 139 -24.04 2.92 3.04
CA ALA A 139 -24.82 2.19 4.03
C ALA A 139 -25.82 1.20 3.43
N ALA A 140 -26.35 1.51 2.24
CA ALA A 140 -27.25 0.65 1.47
C ALA A 140 -26.47 -0.44 0.74
N VAL A 141 -25.35 -0.07 0.10
CA VAL A 141 -24.44 -1.04 -0.54
C VAL A 141 -23.96 -2.08 0.47
N TRP A 142 -23.51 -1.65 1.66
CA TRP A 142 -23.10 -2.54 2.73
C TRP A 142 -24.19 -3.56 3.12
N GLN A 143 -25.44 -3.09 3.24
CA GLN A 143 -26.56 -3.92 3.61
C GLN A 143 -26.90 -4.96 2.54
N ARG A 144 -26.86 -4.58 1.25
CA ARG A 144 -27.06 -5.53 0.14
C ARG A 144 -25.92 -6.55 0.08
N LEU A 145 -24.67 -6.08 0.16
CA LEU A 145 -23.50 -6.94 0.12
C LEU A 145 -23.50 -7.97 1.24
N THR A 146 -23.69 -7.54 2.50
CA THR A 146 -23.69 -8.46 3.65
C THR A 146 -24.82 -9.48 3.58
N ARG A 147 -26.01 -9.09 3.09
CA ARG A 147 -27.11 -10.02 2.83
C ARG A 147 -26.73 -11.07 1.79
N SER A 148 -26.14 -10.66 0.67
CA SER A 148 -25.69 -11.60 -0.38
C SER A 148 -24.57 -12.52 0.11
N LEU A 149 -23.62 -11.98 0.85
CA LEU A 149 -22.52 -12.77 1.42
C LEU A 149 -22.99 -13.77 2.49
N ALA A 150 -24.01 -13.43 3.29
CA ALA A 150 -24.57 -14.31 4.31
C ALA A 150 -25.13 -15.64 3.75
N VAL A 151 -25.50 -15.67 2.47
CA VAL A 151 -25.95 -16.90 1.79
C VAL A 151 -24.81 -17.91 1.64
N HIS A 152 -23.57 -17.43 1.52
CA HIS A 152 -22.40 -18.25 1.23
C HIS A 152 -21.43 -18.37 2.42
N ILE A 153 -21.51 -17.45 3.37
CA ILE A 153 -20.56 -17.32 4.48
C ILE A 153 -21.31 -17.45 5.81
N PRO A 154 -21.30 -18.64 6.44
CA PRO A 154 -21.98 -18.87 7.72
C PRO A 154 -21.59 -17.87 8.80
N ALA A 155 -20.30 -17.50 8.88
CA ALA A 155 -19.80 -16.54 9.84
C ALA A 155 -20.49 -15.16 9.73
N ILE A 156 -20.92 -14.75 8.53
CA ILE A 156 -21.66 -13.49 8.34
C ILE A 156 -23.12 -13.66 8.73
N ALA A 157 -23.74 -14.81 8.43
CA ALA A 157 -25.13 -15.09 8.79
C ALA A 157 -25.36 -15.10 10.31
N THR A 158 -24.39 -15.60 11.08
CA THR A 158 -24.48 -15.70 12.54
C THR A 158 -23.99 -14.45 13.27
N THR A 159 -23.25 -13.56 12.60
CA THR A 159 -22.66 -12.37 13.23
C THR A 159 -23.59 -11.16 13.10
N GLN A 160 -23.90 -10.52 14.23
CA GLN A 160 -24.56 -9.21 14.21
C GLN A 160 -23.59 -8.10 13.81
N LEU A 161 -23.58 -7.75 12.52
CA LEU A 161 -22.77 -6.66 11.96
C LEU A 161 -23.40 -5.27 12.24
N THR A 162 -23.59 -4.93 13.51
CA THR A 162 -24.26 -3.69 13.96
C THR A 162 -23.56 -2.42 13.48
N ARG A 163 -22.22 -2.40 13.51
CA ARG A 163 -21.42 -1.27 13.03
C ARG A 163 -21.07 -1.45 11.55
N LYS A 164 -21.45 -0.46 10.75
CA LYS A 164 -21.15 -0.40 9.31
C LYS A 164 -19.80 0.30 9.07
N PRO A 165 -18.91 -0.22 8.20
CA PRO A 165 -17.61 0.37 7.90
C PRO A 165 -17.72 1.56 6.91
N LEU A 166 -18.60 2.53 7.17
CA LEU A 166 -18.94 3.60 6.22
C LEU A 166 -17.72 4.44 5.79
N GLY A 167 -16.82 4.76 6.71
CA GLY A 167 -15.59 5.49 6.38
C GLY A 167 -14.68 4.76 5.41
N ALA A 168 -14.62 3.43 5.48
CA ALA A 168 -13.86 2.61 4.55
C ALA A 168 -14.54 2.57 3.17
N LEU A 169 -15.86 2.38 3.12
CA LEU A 169 -16.61 2.35 1.87
C LEU A 169 -16.60 3.71 1.15
N ASN A 170 -16.74 4.81 1.88
CA ASN A 170 -16.58 6.17 1.35
C ASN A 170 -15.20 6.36 0.70
N ARG A 171 -14.13 5.90 1.36
CA ARG A 171 -12.77 5.99 0.82
C ARG A 171 -12.58 5.15 -0.46
N LEU A 172 -13.23 3.99 -0.55
CA LEU A 172 -13.23 3.17 -1.76
C LEU A 172 -14.04 3.84 -2.88
N GLN A 173 -15.22 4.37 -2.58
CA GLN A 173 -16.07 5.09 -3.53
C GLN A 173 -15.34 6.30 -4.13
N LEU A 174 -14.67 7.11 -3.30
CA LEU A 174 -13.84 8.24 -3.77
C LEU A 174 -12.75 7.82 -4.77
N ARG A 175 -12.19 6.61 -4.62
CA ARG A 175 -11.16 6.07 -5.51
C ARG A 175 -11.75 5.51 -6.79
N LEU A 176 -12.89 4.83 -6.70
CA LEU A 176 -13.62 4.27 -7.84
C LEU A 176 -14.13 5.32 -8.83
N ALA A 177 -14.26 6.57 -8.38
CA ALA A 177 -14.60 7.71 -9.23
C ALA A 177 -13.45 8.16 -10.17
N ASN A 178 -12.22 7.65 -9.99
CA ASN A 178 -11.07 8.00 -10.82
C ASN A 178 -10.84 6.94 -11.89
N ASP A 179 -10.55 7.38 -13.12
CA ASP A 179 -10.30 6.47 -14.25
C ASP A 179 -9.03 5.64 -14.08
N ARG A 180 -8.07 6.15 -13.31
CA ARG A 180 -6.80 5.50 -13.03
C ARG A 180 -6.43 5.68 -11.57
N VAL A 181 -5.99 4.61 -10.94
CA VAL A 181 -5.41 4.62 -9.59
C VAL A 181 -3.96 4.15 -9.62
N ILE A 182 -3.19 4.54 -8.61
CA ILE A 182 -1.79 4.19 -8.39
C ILE A 182 -1.72 3.37 -7.10
N PRO A 183 -1.03 2.22 -7.07
CA PRO A 183 -0.95 1.41 -5.87
C PRO A 183 -0.27 2.16 -4.72
N GLY A 184 -0.75 1.92 -3.50
CA GLY A 184 -0.17 2.43 -2.27
C GLY A 184 0.27 1.31 -1.33
N LEU A 185 1.50 1.37 -0.81
CA LEU A 185 2.05 0.44 0.18
C LEU A 185 2.74 1.16 1.34
N THR A 186 2.80 0.51 2.50
CA THR A 186 3.68 1.01 3.56
C THR A 186 5.13 0.69 3.25
N ALA A 187 6.06 1.48 3.81
CA ALA A 187 7.50 1.20 3.76
C ALA A 187 7.86 -0.21 4.26
N HIS A 188 7.08 -0.75 5.19
CA HIS A 188 7.23 -2.12 5.65
C HIS A 188 6.91 -3.14 4.56
N GLN A 189 5.77 -2.95 3.87
CA GLN A 189 5.29 -3.87 2.82
C GLN A 189 6.04 -3.73 1.49
N SER A 190 6.85 -2.69 1.32
CA SER A 190 7.68 -2.48 0.14
C SER A 190 9.07 -3.14 0.22
N LYS A 191 9.44 -3.72 1.36
CA LYS A 191 10.72 -4.42 1.52
C LYS A 191 10.86 -5.54 0.49
N GLY A 192 12.07 -5.66 -0.09
CA GLY A 192 12.37 -6.65 -1.13
C GLY A 192 11.75 -6.37 -2.51
N ARG A 193 11.07 -5.23 -2.67
CA ARG A 193 10.46 -4.80 -3.94
C ARG A 193 11.08 -3.50 -4.44
N GLU A 194 10.93 -3.25 -5.74
CA GLU A 194 11.44 -2.07 -6.42
C GLU A 194 10.53 -1.65 -7.58
N TRP A 195 10.51 -0.35 -7.87
CA TRP A 195 9.77 0.25 -8.98
C TRP A 195 10.63 1.29 -9.69
N ASN A 196 10.25 1.72 -10.89
CA ASN A 196 11.04 2.72 -11.60
C ASN A 196 10.89 4.10 -10.94
N THR A 197 9.65 4.53 -10.74
CA THR A 197 9.34 5.78 -10.03
C THR A 197 8.50 5.53 -8.79
N VAL A 198 8.97 6.02 -7.64
CA VAL A 198 8.24 5.93 -6.36
C VAL A 198 7.92 7.33 -5.84
N ALA A 199 6.67 7.56 -5.51
CA ALA A 199 6.27 8.71 -4.73
C ALA A 199 6.23 8.35 -3.24
N VAL A 200 6.76 9.19 -2.37
CA VAL A 200 6.74 8.98 -0.92
C VAL A 200 5.89 10.06 -0.27
N ARG A 201 4.81 9.67 0.40
CA ARG A 201 3.99 10.56 1.23
C ARG A 201 4.74 10.89 2.51
N LEU A 202 5.25 12.12 2.58
CA LEU A 202 5.98 12.63 3.74
C LEU A 202 5.05 13.38 4.67
N SER A 203 5.07 13.05 5.95
CA SER A 203 4.56 13.97 6.97
C SER A 203 5.52 15.15 7.16
N PRO A 204 5.09 16.25 7.82
CA PRO A 204 6.00 17.35 8.17
C PRO A 204 7.23 16.88 8.96
N ALA A 205 7.06 15.89 9.84
CA ALA A 205 8.15 15.29 10.61
C ALA A 205 9.13 14.50 9.71
N ASP A 206 8.63 13.79 8.70
CA ASP A 206 9.47 13.05 7.74
C ASP A 206 10.30 14.02 6.88
N ALA A 207 9.67 15.09 6.39
CA ALA A 207 10.35 16.13 5.62
C ALA A 207 11.43 16.83 6.46
N ALA A 208 11.12 17.16 7.72
CA ALA A 208 12.09 17.74 8.64
C ALA A 208 13.26 16.76 8.92
N ALA A 209 12.99 15.47 9.12
CA ALA A 209 14.02 14.47 9.31
C ALA A 209 14.96 14.37 8.10
N LEU A 210 14.42 14.41 6.88
CA LEU A 210 15.25 14.39 5.66
C LEU A 210 16.12 15.64 5.52
N ALA A 211 15.58 16.82 5.84
CA ALA A 211 16.31 18.07 5.79
C ALA A 211 17.48 18.15 6.79
N HIS A 212 17.46 17.36 7.87
CA HIS A 212 18.57 17.28 8.84
C HIS A 212 19.50 16.10 8.60
N GLY A 213 19.02 15.05 7.91
CA GLY A 213 19.72 13.79 7.74
C GLY A 213 19.13 12.68 8.61
N LEU A 214 19.03 11.48 8.05
CA LEU A 214 18.40 10.35 8.72
C LEU A 214 19.33 9.70 9.75
N ASP A 215 18.92 9.77 11.02
CA ASP A 215 19.49 8.96 12.11
C ASP A 215 19.04 7.47 12.07
N PRO A 216 19.96 6.50 11.85
CA PRO A 216 19.62 5.08 11.83
C PRO A 216 19.22 4.50 13.19
N ALA A 217 19.47 5.17 14.32
CA ALA A 217 18.99 4.72 15.62
C ALA A 217 17.45 4.78 15.72
N ARG A 218 16.83 5.69 14.97
CA ARG A 218 15.37 5.88 14.97
C ARG A 218 14.67 4.98 13.96
N SER A 219 13.59 4.32 14.39
CA SER A 219 12.88 3.32 13.58
C SER A 219 12.10 3.92 12.41
N ASP A 220 11.52 5.10 12.60
CA ASP A 220 10.84 5.90 11.58
C ASP A 220 11.81 6.32 10.47
N HIS A 221 13.01 6.78 10.83
CA HIS A 221 14.06 7.13 9.88
C HIS A 221 14.54 5.93 9.06
N ARG A 222 14.71 4.75 9.70
CA ARG A 222 15.03 3.51 8.96
C ARG A 222 13.92 3.14 7.97
N ALA A 223 12.66 3.29 8.36
CA ALA A 223 11.53 3.02 7.47
C ALA A 223 11.48 4.04 6.31
N LEU A 224 11.78 5.31 6.58
CA LEU A 224 11.86 6.35 5.56
C LEU A 224 13.00 6.08 4.57
N TYR A 225 14.19 5.70 5.06
CA TYR A 225 15.29 5.23 4.22
C TYR A 225 14.86 4.06 3.31
N VAL A 226 14.13 3.08 3.86
CA VAL A 226 13.61 1.96 3.05
C VAL A 226 12.71 2.47 1.94
N ALA A 227 11.75 3.35 2.23
CA ALA A 227 10.82 3.89 1.24
C ALA A 227 11.54 4.64 0.11
N LEU A 228 12.50 5.52 0.44
CA LEU A 228 13.23 6.34 -0.53
C LEU A 228 14.20 5.57 -1.40
N THR A 229 14.56 4.35 -0.99
CA THR A 229 15.46 3.46 -1.74
C THR A 229 14.71 2.37 -2.50
N ARG A 230 13.38 2.46 -2.63
CA ARG A 230 12.59 1.51 -3.45
C ARG A 230 12.55 1.90 -4.94
N ALA A 231 12.85 3.15 -5.28
CA ALA A 231 12.89 3.58 -6.69
C ALA A 231 14.21 3.22 -7.35
N ARG A 232 14.14 2.73 -8.59
CA ARG A 232 15.29 2.50 -9.47
C ARG A 232 15.71 3.77 -10.20
N LEU A 233 14.75 4.59 -10.63
CA LEU A 233 14.98 5.73 -11.50
C LEU A 233 14.69 7.08 -10.82
N ASN A 234 13.58 7.19 -10.09
CA ASN A 234 13.18 8.48 -9.53
C ASN A 234 12.36 8.35 -8.23
N THR A 235 12.66 9.22 -7.26
CA THR A 235 11.90 9.35 -6.01
C THR A 235 11.36 10.77 -5.88
N ILE A 236 10.05 10.90 -5.71
CA ILE A 236 9.37 12.19 -5.52
C ILE A 236 8.65 12.24 -4.17
N ALA A 237 8.47 13.44 -3.62
CA ALA A 237 7.68 13.65 -2.42
C ALA A 237 6.21 13.98 -2.76
N LEU A 238 5.29 13.46 -1.95
CA LEU A 238 3.91 13.92 -1.86
C LEU A 238 3.74 14.64 -0.51
N THR A 239 3.40 15.93 -0.57
CA THR A 239 3.21 16.82 0.60
C THR A 239 1.74 17.08 0.87
#